data_AF-A0A838JWY9-F1
#
_entry.id   AF-A0A838JWY9-F1
#
_cell.length_a   1.000
_cell.length_b   1.000
_cell.length_c   1.000
_cell.angle_alpha   90.00
_cell.angle_beta   90.00
_cell.angle_gamma   90.00
#
_symmetry.space_group_name_H-M   'P 1'
#
loop_
_entity.id
_entity.type
_entity.pdbx_description
1 polymer ?
#
loop_
_entity_poly.entity_id
_entity_poly.type
_entity_poly.pdbx_seq_one_letter_code
_entity_poly.pdbx_strand_id
1 'polypeptide(L)' 'MRGSPWASFELENERVLELNEASAVVAYKATARRDGGQYTALFNSTYVRG' A
#
# COMPACT_ATOMS: atom_id res chain seq x y z
N MET A 1 -14.23 4.28 10.92
CA MET A 1 -12.86 4.46 11.42
C MET A 1 -12.65 5.92 11.75
N ARG A 2 -12.79 6.33 13.02
CA ARG A 2 -12.38 7.67 13.49
C ARG A 2 -11.20 7.45 14.43
N GLY A 3 -10.01 7.76 13.95
CA GLY A 3 -8.79 7.85 14.74
C GLY A 3 -8.04 9.09 14.28
N SER A 4 -7.08 9.56 15.08
CA SER A 4 -6.20 10.66 14.68
C SER A 4 -5.64 10.42 13.28
N PRO A 5 -5.48 11.47 12.45
CA PRO A 5 -4.86 11.33 11.14
C PRO A 5 -3.46 10.74 11.27
N TRP A 6 -2.99 10.04 10.24
CA TRP A 6 -1.61 9.61 10.18
C TRP A 6 -0.70 10.83 10.16
N ALA A 7 0.34 10.83 10.99
CA ALA A 7 1.34 11.90 11.03
C ALA A 7 2.27 11.82 9.81
N SER A 8 2.60 10.58 9.40
CA SER A 8 3.32 10.32 8.15
C SER A 8 3.01 8.91 7.66
N PHE A 9 3.26 8.69 6.37
CA PHE A 9 3.33 7.37 5.77
C PHE A 9 4.42 7.34 4.70
N GLU A 10 5.03 6.17 4.53
CA GLU A 10 6.03 5.89 3.50
C GLU A 10 5.65 4.57 2.83
N LEU A 11 5.79 4.53 1.50
CA LEU A 11 5.63 3.32 0.70
C LEU A 11 7.01 2.86 0.24
N GLU A 12 7.29 1.57 0.42
CA GLU A 12 8.58 0.98 0.08
C GLU A 12 8.36 -0.34 -0.66
N ASN A 13 9.36 -0.72 -1.47
CA ASN A 13 9.38 -1.97 -2.22
C ASN A 13 8.15 -2.16 -3.11
N GLU A 14 7.71 -1.10 -3.79
CA GLU A 14 6.66 -1.22 -4.80
C GLU A 14 7.09 -2.17 -5.91
N ARG A 15 6.23 -3.13 -6.22
CA ARG A 15 6.39 -4.11 -7.29
C ARG A 15 5.10 -4.18 -8.07
N VAL A 16 5.24 -4.13 -9.40
CA VAL A 16 4.17 -4.43 -10.33
C VAL A 16 4.45 -5.80 -10.94
N LEU A 17 3.48 -6.71 -10.82
CA LEU A 17 3.46 -7.98 -11.51
C LEU A 17 2.37 -7.93 -12.59
N GLU A 18 2.79 -7.79 -13.83
CA GLU A 18 1.89 -7.92 -14.99
C GLU A 18 1.36 -9.36 -15.04
N LEU A 19 0.03 -9.51 -15.15
CA LEU A 19 -0.62 -10.82 -15.30
C LEU A 19 -0.95 -11.10 -16.77
N ASN A 20 -1.44 -10.07 -17.46
CA ASN A 20 -1.70 -10.03 -18.90
C ASN A 20 -1.82 -8.57 -19.37
N GLU A 21 -2.15 -8.34 -20.65
CA GLU A 21 -2.23 -7.01 -21.26
C GLU A 21 -3.26 -6.06 -20.63
N ALA A 22 -4.21 -6.59 -19.86
CA ALA A 22 -5.32 -5.86 -19.26
C ALA A 22 -5.34 -5.93 -17.72
N SER A 23 -4.39 -6.61 -17.06
CA SER A 23 -4.36 -6.68 -15.60
C SER A 23 -2.97 -6.85 -15.00
N ALA A 24 -2.82 -6.28 -13.80
CA ALA A 24 -1.59 -6.34 -13.01
C ALA A 24 -1.90 -6.37 -11.51
N VAL A 25 -0.95 -6.89 -10.73
CA VAL A 25 -0.93 -6.78 -9.26
C VAL A 25 0.10 -5.74 -8.87
N VAL A 26 -0.28 -4.80 -8.03
CA VAL A 26 0.64 -3.89 -7.34
C VAL A 26 0.79 -4.37 -5.91
N ALA A 27 2.03 -4.60 -5.47
CA ALA A 27 2.35 -4.97 -4.10
C ALA A 27 3.38 -3.98 -3.51
N TYR A 28 3.19 -3.60 -2.25
CA TYR A 28 4.09 -2.69 -1.55
C TYR A 28 4.03 -2.88 -0.04
N LYS A 29 5.06 -2.42 0.66
CA LYS A 29 5.05 -2.26 2.12
C LYS A 29 4.72 -0.82 2.43
N ALA A 30 3.79 -0.57 3.34
CA ALA A 30 3.60 0.77 3.90
C ALA A 30 4.01 0.79 5.38
N THR A 31 4.69 1.85 5.77
CA THR A 31 4.93 2.18 7.17
C THR A 31 4.26 3.50 7.49
N ALA A 32 3.38 3.51 8.48
CA ALA A 32 2.63 4.68 8.92
C ALA A 32 2.94 5.00 10.39
N ARG A 33 2.93 6.29 10.74
CA ARG A 33 3.13 6.77 12.11
C ARG A 33 1.90 7.51 12.62
N ARG A 34 1.50 7.24 13.86
CA ARG A 34 0.42 7.93 14.58
C ARG A 34 0.59 7.77 16.08
N ASP A 35 0.40 8.86 16.82
CA ASP A 35 0.42 8.89 18.28
C ASP A 35 1.69 8.25 18.89
N GLY A 36 2.84 8.48 18.26
CA GLY A 36 4.13 7.89 18.66
C GLY A 36 4.31 6.41 18.28
N GLY A 37 3.26 5.75 17.77
CA GLY A 37 3.30 4.39 17.26
C GLY A 37 3.72 4.31 15.80
N GLN A 38 4.38 3.20 15.45
CA GLN A 38 4.71 2.84 14.07
C GLN A 38 3.97 1.56 13.68
N TYR A 39 3.31 1.60 12.52
CA TYR A 39 2.51 0.51 11.99
C TYR A 39 3.08 0.12 10.64
N THR A 40 3.25 -1.19 10.41
CA THR A 40 3.70 -1.72 9.11
C THR A 40 2.63 -2.63 8.56
N ALA A 41 2.33 -2.49 7.27
CA ALA A 41 1.40 -3.34 6.56
C ALA A 41 1.95 -3.71 5.18
N LEU A 42 1.61 -4.92 4.73
CA LEU A 42 1.87 -5.40 3.38
C LEU A 42 0.56 -5.30 2.59
N PHE A 43 0.61 -4.59 1.48
CA PHE A 43 -0.54 -4.38 0.61
C PHE A 43 -0.32 -5.10 -0.71
N ASN A 44 -1.40 -5.64 -1.24
CA ASN A 44 -1.50 -6.04 -2.63
C ASN A 44 -2.85 -5.59 -3.17
N SER A 45 -2.89 -5.18 -4.43
CA SER A 45 -4.11 -4.78 -5.11
C SER A 45 -4.04 -5.21 -6.56
N THR A 46 -5.11 -5.84 -7.04
CA THR A 46 -5.24 -6.27 -8.42
C THR A 46 -6.03 -5.23 -9.20
N TYR A 47 -5.45 -4.76 -10.29
CA TYR A 47 -6.07 -3.79 -11.19
C TYR A 47 -6.45 -4.47 -12.51
N VAL A 48 -7.61 -4.08 -13.04
CA VAL A 48 -8.10 -4.48 -14.35
C VAL A 48 -8.36 -3.21 -15.15
N ARG A 49 -7.91 -3.17 -16.41
CA ARG A 49 -8.20 -2.07 -17.33
C ARG A 49 -9.67 -2.16 -17.75
N GLY A 50 -10.43 -1.10 -17.46
CA GLY A 50 -11.84 -0.94 -17.86
C GLY A 50 -12.00 0.08 -18.98
#